data_AF-A0A950YIC8-F1
#
_entry.id   AF-A0A950YIC8-F1
#
_cell.length_a   1.000
_cell.length_b   1.000
_cell.length_c   1.000
_cell.angle_alpha   90.00
_cell.angle_beta   90.00
_cell.angle_gamma   90.00
#
_symmetry.space_group_name_H-M   'P 1'
#
loop_
_entity.id
_entity.type
_entity.pdbx_description
1 polymer ?
#
loop_
_entity_poly.entity_id
_entity_poly.type
_entity_poly.pdbx_seq_one_letter_code
_entity_poly.pdbx_strand_id
1 'polypeptide(L)'
;MSNFGHRLRFTRDHRWAPGHMSAYLDGELAARARARLDRHIEECAQCRGLLHSLRRMLGVLHGLPQPSARPGGPQAIAAAVRRRLHEPAGSAEERVDGA
;
A
#
# COMPACT_ATOMS: atom_id res chain seq x y z
N MET A 1 25.68 13.07 -32.69
CA MET A 1 26.02 13.74 -31.42
C MET A 1 24.88 13.60 -30.38
N SER A 2 24.48 12.37 -30.01
CA SER A 2 23.29 12.14 -29.16
C SER A 2 23.56 11.38 -27.85
N ASN A 3 24.80 10.90 -27.63
CA ASN A 3 25.14 10.12 -26.44
C ASN A 3 25.27 10.95 -25.16
N PHE A 4 25.60 12.24 -25.28
CA PHE A 4 25.83 13.10 -24.11
C PHE A 4 24.54 13.38 -23.33
N GLY A 5 23.47 13.76 -24.04
CA GLY A 5 22.16 14.03 -23.42
C GLY A 5 21.56 12.79 -22.75
N HIS A 6 21.66 11.64 -23.40
CA HIS A 6 21.22 10.37 -22.83
C HIS A 6 21.97 10.04 -21.53
N ARG A 7 23.31 10.14 -21.55
CA ARG A 7 24.16 9.86 -20.40
C ARG A 7 23.86 10.79 -19.21
N LEU A 8 23.67 12.09 -19.45
CA LEU A 8 23.32 13.05 -18.40
C LEU A 8 21.94 12.75 -17.79
N ARG A 9 20.94 12.43 -18.61
CA ARG A 9 19.62 12.04 -18.11
C ARG A 9 19.72 10.78 -17.26
N PHE A 10 20.41 9.76 -17.76
CA PHE A 10 20.61 8.49 -17.07
C PHE A 10 21.27 8.68 -15.70
N THR A 11 22.36 9.44 -15.59
CA THR A 11 23.04 9.65 -14.30
C THR A 11 22.17 10.42 -13.29
N ARG A 12 21.39 11.40 -13.76
CA ARG A 12 20.43 12.12 -12.90
C ARG A 12 19.29 11.22 -12.43
N ASP A 13 18.75 10.38 -13.31
CA ASP A 13 17.67 9.43 -12.99
C ASP A 13 18.19 8.33 -12.06
N HIS A 14 19.41 7.84 -12.29
CA HIS A 14 20.07 6.84 -11.44
C HIS A 14 20.29 7.34 -10.01
N ARG A 15 20.73 8.59 -9.81
CA ARG A 15 20.91 9.16 -8.46
C ARG A 15 19.59 9.40 -7.74
N TRP A 16 18.52 9.68 -8.49
CA TRP A 16 17.21 9.99 -7.96
C TRP A 16 16.40 8.73 -7.61
N ALA A 17 16.51 7.67 -8.43
CA ALA A 17 15.67 6.49 -8.37
C ALA A 17 15.64 5.77 -7.01
N PRO A 18 16.78 5.44 -6.35
CA PRO A 18 16.77 4.69 -5.09
C PRO A 18 15.95 5.37 -3.98
N GLY A 19 16.04 6.69 -3.86
CA GLY A 19 15.31 7.46 -2.84
C GLY A 19 13.81 7.57 -3.08
N HIS A 20 13.30 7.14 -4.24
CA HIS A 20 11.89 7.26 -4.62
C HIS A 20 11.21 5.89 -4.78
N MET A 21 11.93 4.79 -4.49
CA MET A 21 11.38 3.44 -4.65
C MET A 21 10.27 3.11 -3.65
N SER A 22 10.32 3.61 -2.41
CA SER A 22 9.22 3.39 -1.44
C SER A 22 7.94 4.03 -1.95
N ALA A 23 7.94 5.34 -2.19
CA ALA A 23 6.79 6.05 -2.75
C ALA A 23 6.28 5.44 -4.07
N TYR A 24 7.16 4.82 -4.88
CA TYR A 24 6.73 4.10 -6.07
C TYR A 24 5.96 2.82 -5.74
N LEU A 25 6.43 2.03 -4.77
CA LEU A 25 5.79 0.81 -4.28
C LEU A 25 4.47 1.10 -3.58
N ASP A 26 4.43 2.19 -2.82
CA ASP A 26 3.27 2.67 -2.08
C ASP A 26 2.23 3.36 -3.00
N GLY A 27 2.58 3.61 -4.28
CA GLY A 27 1.69 4.24 -5.25
C GLY A 27 1.57 5.76 -5.12
N GLU A 28 2.44 6.39 -4.32
CA GLU A 28 2.42 7.81 -3.98
C GLU A 28 3.20 8.71 -4.95
N LEU A 29 3.94 8.12 -5.90
CA LEU A 29 4.60 8.91 -6.94
C LEU A 29 3.60 9.47 -7.95
N ALA A 30 3.69 10.79 -8.17
CA ALA A 30 2.99 11.46 -9.27
C ALA A 30 3.34 10.82 -10.63
N ALA A 31 2.39 10.84 -11.57
CA ALA A 31 2.48 10.12 -12.85
C ALA A 31 3.80 10.39 -13.63
N ARG A 32 4.28 11.64 -13.65
CA ARG A 32 5.54 12.01 -14.31
C ARG A 32 6.76 11.36 -13.64
N ALA A 33 6.79 11.34 -12.31
CA ALA A 33 7.86 10.72 -11.54
C ALA A 33 7.84 9.19 -11.69
N ARG A 34 6.64 8.60 -11.72
CA ARG A 34 6.43 7.18 -11.98
C ARG A 34 7.01 6.78 -13.35
N ALA A 35 6.59 7.46 -14.42
CA ALA A 35 7.09 7.19 -15.78
C ALA A 35 8.62 7.37 -15.90
N ARG A 36 9.18 8.36 -15.18
CA ARG A 36 10.64 8.56 -15.09
C ARG A 36 11.33 7.35 -14.47
N LEU A 37 10.80 6.82 -13.37
CA LEU A 37 11.36 5.65 -12.69
C LEU A 37 11.22 4.38 -13.53
N ASP A 38 10.04 4.16 -14.13
CA ASP A 38 9.75 3.01 -15.00
C ASP A 38 10.76 2.92 -16.16
N ARG A 39 10.95 4.03 -16.87
CA ARG A 39 11.97 4.11 -17.92
C ARG A 39 13.38 3.81 -17.42
N HIS A 40 13.74 4.34 -16.24
CA HIS A 40 15.08 4.13 -15.70
C HIS A 40 15.34 2.68 -15.32
N ILE A 41 14.37 1.97 -14.74
CA ILE A 41 14.54 0.55 -14.38
C ILE A 41 14.57 -0.36 -15.62
N GLU A 42 13.99 0.05 -16.75
CA GLU A 42 14.15 -0.61 -18.04
C GLU A 42 15.58 -0.52 -18.58
N GLU A 43 16.28 0.58 -18.27
CA GLU A 43 17.65 0.83 -18.74
C GLU A 43 18.73 0.39 -17.72
N CYS A 44 18.40 0.31 -16.43
CA CYS A 44 19.37 0.05 -15.36
C CYS A 44 19.07 -1.24 -14.59
N ALA A 45 19.85 -2.29 -14.85
CA ALA A 45 19.73 -3.59 -14.19
C ALA A 45 19.90 -3.51 -12.65
N GLN A 46 20.80 -2.65 -12.16
CA GLN A 46 21.02 -2.46 -10.73
C GLN A 46 19.77 -1.91 -10.02
N CYS A 47 19.16 -0.85 -10.57
CA CYS A 47 17.95 -0.27 -9.99
C CYS A 47 16.75 -1.22 -10.10
N ARG A 48 16.66 -1.99 -11.20
CA ARG A 48 15.65 -3.05 -11.33
C ARG A 48 15.81 -4.14 -10.27
N GLY A 49 17.04 -4.58 -10.02
CA GLY A 49 17.38 -5.56 -8.98
C GLY A 49 17.01 -5.06 -7.58
N LEU A 50 17.35 -3.80 -7.26
CA LEU A 50 16.98 -3.19 -5.98
C LEU A 50 15.45 -3.16 -5.78
N LEU A 51 14.70 -2.72 -6.80
CA LEU A 51 13.24 -2.70 -6.74
C LEU A 51 12.65 -4.11 -6.58
N HIS A 52 13.22 -5.12 -7.24
CA HIS A 52 12.81 -6.51 -7.05
C HIS A 52 13.05 -7.00 -5.61
N SER A 53 14.22 -6.70 -5.04
CA SER A 53 14.54 -7.05 -3.65
C SER A 53 13.58 -6.40 -2.65
N LEU A 54 13.24 -5.12 -2.85
CA LEU A 54 12.25 -4.42 -2.03
C LEU A 54 10.86 -5.08 -2.11
N ARG A 55 10.38 -5.38 -3.33
CA ARG A 55 9.11 -6.09 -3.52
C ARG A 55 9.10 -7.46 -2.85
N ARG A 56 10.20 -8.20 -2.92
CA ARG A 56 10.36 -9.50 -2.25
C ARG A 56 10.24 -9.37 -0.73
N MET A 57 10.92 -8.39 -0.14
CA MET A 57 10.82 -8.13 1.31
C MET A 57 9.39 -7.78 1.72
N LEU A 58 8.71 -6.89 0.99
CA LEU A 58 7.31 -6.56 1.27
C LEU A 58 6.39 -7.78 1.14
N GLY A 59 6.60 -8.62 0.13
CA GLY A 59 5.84 -9.87 -0.03
C GLY A 59 6.01 -10.83 1.15
N VAL A 60 7.24 -10.95 1.69
CA VAL A 60 7.48 -11.75 2.90
C VAL A 60 6.75 -11.14 4.10
N LEU A 61 6.87 -9.83 4.32
CA LEU A 61 6.21 -9.13 5.43
C LEU A 61 4.68 -9.25 5.38
N HIS A 62 4.09 -9.12 4.19
CA HIS A 62 2.64 -9.27 3.99
C HIS A 62 2.16 -10.71 4.19
N GLY A 63 3.03 -11.71 3.98
CA GLY A 63 2.73 -13.12 4.19
C GLY A 63 2.88 -13.59 5.63
N LEU A 64 3.39 -12.75 6.54
CA LEU A 64 3.49 -13.11 7.94
C LEU A 64 2.09 -13.23 8.57
N PRO A 65 1.89 -14.20 9.49
CA PRO A 65 0.64 -14.29 10.24
C PRO A 65 0.37 -12.96 10.92
N GLN A 66 -0.79 -12.37 10.62
CA GLN A 66 -1.19 -11.15 11.30
C GLN A 66 -1.45 -11.48 12.77
N PRO A 67 -0.90 -10.70 13.72
CA PRO A 67 -1.20 -10.90 15.13
C PRO A 67 -2.71 -10.90 15.33
N SER A 68 -3.22 -11.98 15.91
CA SER A 68 -4.64 -12.20 16.12
C SER A 68 -5.23 -11.02 16.90
N ALA A 69 -6.46 -10.64 16.50
CA ALA A 69 -7.14 -9.41 16.85
C ALA A 69 -6.83 -8.91 18.28
N ARG A 70 -6.12 -7.78 18.36
CA ARG A 70 -6.07 -6.98 19.58
C ARG A 70 -7.52 -6.64 19.98
N PRO A 71 -7.92 -6.79 21.25
CA PRO A 71 -9.20 -6.26 21.72
C PRO A 71 -9.32 -4.78 21.33
N GLY A 72 -10.41 -4.42 20.63
CA GLY A 72 -10.61 -3.07 20.10
C GLY A 72 -9.85 -2.74 18.80
N GLY A 73 -9.24 -3.71 18.13
CA GLY A 73 -8.67 -3.53 16.80
C GLY A 73 -9.74 -3.40 15.70
N PRO A 74 -9.36 -2.99 14.47
CA PRO A 74 -10.29 -2.77 13.36
C PRO A 74 -11.20 -3.96 13.07
N GLN A 75 -10.67 -5.18 13.20
CA GLN A 75 -11.41 -6.43 13.01
C GLN A 75 -12.46 -6.63 14.10
N ALA A 76 -12.13 -6.34 15.36
CA ALA A 76 -13.06 -6.42 16.49
C ALA A 76 -14.17 -5.36 16.37
N ILE A 77 -13.81 -4.15 15.93
CA ILE A 77 -14.76 -3.06 15.64
C ILE A 77 -15.67 -3.46 14.48
N ALA A 78 -15.13 -3.93 13.35
CA ALA A 78 -15.92 -4.36 12.20
C ALA A 78 -16.85 -5.54 12.53
N ALA A 79 -16.42 -6.46 13.39
CA ALA A 79 -17.29 -7.52 13.91
C ALA A 79 -18.43 -6.95 14.79
N ALA A 80 -18.12 -5.99 15.67
CA ALA A 80 -19.12 -5.34 16.51
C ALA A 80 -20.14 -4.53 15.69
N VAL A 81 -19.69 -3.77 14.69
CA VAL A 81 -20.56 -3.02 13.76
C VAL A 81 -21.47 -3.97 12.99
N ARG A 82 -20.93 -5.05 12.41
CA ARG A 82 -21.74 -6.05 11.69
C ARG A 82 -22.82 -6.67 12.58
N ARG A 83 -22.48 -7.01 13.84
CA ARG A 83 -23.48 -7.53 14.79
C ARG A 83 -24.61 -6.54 15.04
N ARG A 84 -24.28 -5.25 15.25
CA ARG A 84 -25.29 -4.19 15.45
C ARG A 84 -26.17 -3.96 14.23
N LEU A 85 -25.63 -4.06 13.02
CA LEU A 85 -26.41 -3.89 11.78
C LEU A 85 -27.35 -5.07 11.49
N HIS A 86 -26.97 -6.29 11.91
CA HIS A 86 -27.79 -7.49 11.76
C HIS A 86 -28.74 -7.75 12.93
N GLU A 87 -28.69 -6.92 13.99
CA GLU A 87 -29.63 -7.00 15.10
C GLU A 87 -31.00 -6.50 14.59
N PRO A 88 -32.06 -7.33 14.61
CA PRO A 88 -33.36 -6.92 14.11
C PRO A 88 -33.87 -5.73 14.93
N ALA A 89 -34.29 -4.67 14.23
CA ALA A 89 -34.83 -3.48 14.86
C ALA A 89 -36.14 -3.81 15.59
N GLY A 90 -36.05 -3.93 16.91
CA GLY A 90 -37.20 -3.83 17.82
C GLY A 90 -37.98 -5.12 18.06
N SER A 91 -37.69 -5.80 19.17
CA SER A 91 -38.74 -6.36 20.03
C SER A 91 -38.86 -5.46 21.26
N ALA A 92 -39.30 -4.22 21.01
CA ALA A 92 -39.51 -3.19 22.04
C ALA A 92 -40.89 -2.53 21.87
N GLU A 93 -41.93 -3.32 21.60
CA GLU A 93 -43.34 -3.02 21.84
C GLU A 93 -43.90 -4.39 22.29
N GLU A 94 -44.10 -4.67 23.58
CA GLU A 94 -45.33 -4.35 24.29
C GLU A 94 -45.14 -4.62 25.79
N ARG A 95 -45.06 -3.56 26.59
CA ARG A 95 -45.27 -3.58 28.05
C ARG A 95 -45.50 -2.16 28.53
N VAL A 96 -46.69 -1.65 28.26
CA VAL A 96 -47.26 -0.49 28.96
C VAL A 96 -48.31 -1.02 29.92
N ASP A 97 -48.14 -0.65 31.19
CA ASP A 97 -48.94 -1.00 32.36
C ASP A 97 -50.43 -0.65 32.25
N GLY A 98 -51.25 -1.50 32.87
CA GLY A 98 -52.21 -1.09 33.91
C GLY A 98 -53.57 -0.50 33.50
N ALA A 99 -54.63 -1.30 33.67
CA ALA A 99 -55.90 -0.93 34.30
C ALA A 99 -56.65 -2.20 34.76
#